data_AF-A0A4V6Y5L0-F1
#
_entry.id   AF-A0A4V6Y5L0-F1
#
_cell.length_a   1.000
_cell.length_b   1.000
_cell.length_c   1.000
_cell.angle_alpha   90.00
_cell.angle_beta   90.00
_cell.angle_gamma   90.00
#
_symmetry.space_group_name_H-M   'P 1'
#
loop_
_entity.id
_entity.type
_entity.pdbx_description
1 polymer ?
#
loop_
_entity_poly.entity_id
_entity_poly.type
_entity_poly.pdbx_seq_one_letter_code
_entity_poly.pdbx_strand_id
1 'polypeptide(L)'
;GMQAAFVDIGLDKAAFLHASDIMPHTECVAGEEQKQFTVRDISELVRQGQDLMVQVVKDPLGTKGARLTTDITLPSRYLVFMPGASH
;
A
#
# COMPACT_ATOMS: atom_id res chain seq x y z
N GLY A 1 -17.14 6.93 -3.97
CA GLY A 1 -16.99 6.09 -2.77
C GLY A 1 -15.67 6.40 -2.10
N MET A 2 -15.39 5.80 -0.95
CA MET A 2 -14.06 5.85 -0.33
C MET A 2 -13.09 5.04 -1.20
N GLN A 3 -12.00 5.66 -1.69
CA GLN A 3 -11.01 5.02 -2.58
C GLN A 3 -10.05 4.12 -1.79
N ALA A 4 -10.61 3.15 -1.07
CA ALA A 4 -9.88 2.32 -0.13
C ALA A 4 -10.56 0.99 0.15
N ALA A 5 -9.77 0.02 0.60
CA ALA A 5 -10.20 -1.28 1.03
C ALA A 5 -10.04 -1.45 2.55
N PHE A 6 -10.95 -2.21 3.14
CA PHE A 6 -10.80 -2.71 4.51
C PHE A 6 -10.17 -4.09 4.45
N VAL A 7 -9.10 -4.28 5.21
CA VAL A 7 -8.29 -5.51 5.20
C VAL A 7 -8.34 -6.12 6.60
N ASP A 8 -8.69 -7.40 6.66
CA ASP A 8 -8.54 -8.18 7.87
C ASP A 8 -7.06 -8.58 8.04
N ILE A 9 -6.47 -8.20 9.16
CA ILE A 9 -5.09 -8.51 9.52
C ILE A 9 -5.01 -9.28 10.86
N GLY A 10 -6.14 -9.83 11.32
CA GLY A 10 -6.23 -10.57 12.59
C GLY A 10 -6.30 -9.71 13.85
N LEU A 11 -6.63 -8.42 13.71
CA LEU A 11 -6.87 -7.50 14.83
C LEU A 11 -8.38 -7.28 15.05
N ASP A 12 -8.75 -6.77 16.22
CA ASP A 12 -10.15 -6.48 16.59
C ASP A 12 -10.87 -5.54 15.62
N LYS A 13 -10.11 -4.71 14.89
CA LYS A 13 -10.63 -3.73 13.92
C LYS A 13 -9.99 -3.96 12.57
N ALA A 14 -10.81 -3.99 11.52
CA ALA A 14 -10.34 -4.02 10.15
C ALA A 14 -9.41 -2.82 9.88
N ALA A 15 -8.27 -3.12 9.27
CA ALA A 15 -7.30 -2.12 8.86
C ALA A 15 -7.73 -1.47 7.53
N PHE A 16 -7.11 -0.33 7.22
CA PHE A 16 -7.47 0.52 6.09
C PHE A 16 -6.30 0.64 5.11
N LEU A 17 -6.56 0.34 3.83
CA LEU A 17 -5.59 0.40 2.74
C LEU A 17 -6.14 1.32 1.63
N HIS A 18 -5.50 2.47 1.38
CA HIS A 18 -5.94 3.40 0.34
C HIS A 18 -5.45 2.96 -1.04
N ALA A 19 -6.18 3.30 -2.11
CA ALA A 19 -5.81 2.95 -3.48
C ALA A 19 -4.38 3.40 -3.87
N SER A 20 -3.94 4.55 -3.36
CA SER A 20 -2.56 5.05 -3.59
C SER A 20 -1.48 4.21 -2.91
N ASP A 21 -1.85 3.39 -1.91
CA ASP A 21 -0.92 2.58 -1.12
C ASP A 21 -0.86 1.11 -1.62
N ILE A 22 -1.45 0.79 -2.80
CA ILE A 22 -1.52 -0.57 -3.39
C ILE A 22 -0.46 -0.78 -4.52
N MET A 23 0.60 0.05 -4.53
CA MET A 23 1.63 0.17 -5.59
C MET A 23 1.08 0.67 -6.94
N PRO A 24 1.85 1.57 -7.60
CA PRO A 24 2.87 1.10 -8.52
C PRO A 24 4.22 1.82 -8.35
N HIS A 25 5.18 1.26 -7.61
CA HIS A 25 6.59 1.64 -7.84
C HIS A 25 7.12 0.84 -9.04
N THR A 26 6.78 1.31 -10.24
CA THR A 26 7.73 1.26 -11.35
C THR A 26 8.49 2.57 -11.30
N GLU A 27 9.38 2.74 -10.33
CA GLU A 27 10.27 3.90 -10.32
C GLU A 27 11.50 3.60 -11.18
N CYS A 28 11.99 4.63 -11.87
CA CYS A 28 13.22 4.67 -12.67
C CYS A 28 13.18 4.01 -14.07
N VAL A 29 12.17 4.33 -14.90
CA VAL A 29 12.48 4.55 -16.32
C VAL A 29 12.89 6.02 -16.45
N ALA A 30 14.15 6.28 -16.77
CA ALA A 30 14.61 7.63 -17.07
C ALA A 30 13.87 8.17 -18.30
N GLY A 31 13.08 9.24 -18.17
CA GLY A 31 12.38 9.87 -19.30
C GLY A 31 11.06 10.55 -18.92
N GLU A 32 10.43 11.19 -19.91
CA GLU A 32 9.21 12.04 -19.84
C GLU A 32 7.92 11.35 -19.32
N GLU A 33 8.02 10.12 -18.79
CA GLU A 33 6.91 9.27 -18.33
C GLU A 33 6.38 9.63 -16.93
N GLN A 34 6.86 10.71 -16.31
CA GLN A 34 6.36 11.23 -15.04
C GLN A 34 4.93 11.81 -15.12
N LYS A 35 4.37 11.97 -16.32
CA LYS A 35 3.18 12.80 -16.55
C LYS A 35 1.81 12.12 -16.38
N GLN A 36 1.72 10.84 -16.04
CA GLN A 36 0.40 10.20 -15.92
C GLN A 36 0.29 9.19 -14.77
N PHE A 37 0.64 9.60 -13.55
CA PHE A 37 0.33 8.77 -12.37
C PHE A 37 -1.13 8.97 -11.94
N THR A 38 -2.05 8.38 -12.70
CA THR A 38 -3.46 8.30 -12.28
C THR A 38 -3.62 7.13 -11.35
N VAL A 39 -3.87 7.40 -10.06
CA VAL A 39 -4.27 6.37 -9.09
C VAL A 39 -5.52 5.69 -9.65
N ARG A 40 -5.42 4.38 -9.92
CA ARG A 40 -6.55 3.58 -10.41
C ARG A 40 -7.61 3.47 -9.33
N ASP A 41 -8.85 3.25 -9.74
CA ASP A 41 -9.95 3.07 -8.78
C ASP A 41 -9.68 1.85 -7.90
N ILE A 42 -10.00 1.94 -6.62
CA ILE A 42 -9.79 0.84 -5.67
C ILE A 42 -10.44 -0.48 -6.14
N SER A 43 -11.58 -0.39 -6.83
CA SER A 43 -12.31 -1.56 -7.34
C SER A 43 -11.57 -2.30 -8.47
N GLU A 44 -10.63 -1.63 -9.15
CA GLU A 44 -9.76 -2.23 -10.16
C GLU A 44 -8.49 -2.84 -9.57
N LEU A 45 -8.08 -2.38 -8.39
CA LEU A 45 -6.84 -2.78 -7.72
C LEU A 45 -7.01 -4.03 -6.87
N VAL A 46 -8.17 -4.20 -6.24
CA VAL A 46 -8.43 -5.30 -5.31
C VAL A 46 -9.85 -5.84 -5.44
N ARG A 47 -10.02 -7.10 -5.03
CA ARG A 47 -11.33 -7.76 -4.93
C ARG A 47 -11.59 -8.31 -3.53
N GLN A 48 -12.86 -8.47 -3.17
CA GLN A 48 -13.24 -9.07 -1.89
C GLN A 48 -12.69 -10.50 -1.77
N GLY A 49 -12.14 -10.84 -0.59
CA GLY A 49 -11.55 -12.15 -0.31
C GLY A 49 -10.17 -12.39 -0.94
N GLN A 50 -9.54 -11.35 -1.49
CA GLN A 50 -8.16 -11.42 -1.96
C GLN A 50 -7.18 -11.32 -0.78
N ASP A 51 -6.22 -12.24 -0.74
CA ASP A 51 -5.09 -12.14 0.18
C ASP A 51 -4.06 -11.14 -0.36
N LEU A 52 -3.58 -10.26 0.52
CA LEU A 52 -2.64 -9.18 0.18
C LEU A 52 -1.52 -9.13 1.21
N MET A 53 -0.28 -9.00 0.74
CA MET A 53 0.85 -8.69 1.59
C MET A 53 0.85 -7.19 1.88
N VAL A 54 0.82 -6.84 3.17
CA VAL A 54 0.70 -5.46 3.64
C VAL A 54 1.65 -5.19 4.80
N GLN A 55 2.04 -3.93 4.96
CA GLN A 55 2.81 -3.44 6.10
C GLN A 55 2.02 -2.35 6.83
N VAL A 56 2.02 -2.42 8.15
CA VAL A 56 1.41 -1.38 9.00
C VAL A 56 2.29 -0.13 8.98
N VAL A 57 1.72 0.99 8.53
CA VAL A 57 2.36 2.32 8.52
C VAL A 57 1.95 3.13 9.74
N LYS A 58 0.71 2.97 10.20
CA LYS A 58 0.22 3.59 11.44
C LYS A 58 -0.59 2.57 12.24
N ASP A 59 -0.28 2.50 13.53
CA ASP A 59 -1.04 1.72 14.49
C ASP A 59 -2.51 2.16 14.56
N PRO A 60 -3.42 1.27 14.99
CA PRO A 60 -4.81 1.63 15.20
C PRO A 60 -4.93 2.72 16.27
N LEU A 61 -5.88 3.65 16.07
CA LEU A 61 -6.10 4.77 16.99
C LEU A 61 -7.58 4.95 17.31
N GLY A 62 -7.94 4.82 18.58
CA GLY A 62 -9.32 4.97 19.04
C GLY A 62 -10.24 3.99 18.32
N THR A 63 -11.22 4.48 17.57
CA THR A 63 -12.15 3.65 16.78
C THR A 63 -11.63 3.33 15.37
N LYS A 64 -10.51 3.91 14.93
CA LYS A 64 -9.94 3.69 13.59
C LYS A 64 -8.97 2.52 13.61
N GLY A 65 -9.08 1.63 12.62
CA GLY A 65 -8.12 0.56 12.38
C GLY A 65 -6.75 1.07 11.92
N ALA A 66 -5.79 0.17 11.81
CA ALA A 66 -4.43 0.47 11.35
C ALA A 66 -4.42 0.99 9.90
N ARG A 67 -3.43 1.82 9.54
CA ARG A 67 -3.17 2.19 8.14
C ARG A 67 -2.14 1.26 7.54
N LEU A 68 -2.42 0.77 6.34
CA LEU A 68 -1.59 -0.19 5.62
C LEU A 68 -0.96 0.41 4.36
N THR A 69 0.09 -0.24 3.87
CA THR A 69 0.65 -0.10 2.52
C THR A 69 1.04 -1.47 1.97
N THR A 70 1.08 -1.63 0.65
CA THR A 70 1.72 -2.76 -0.01
C THR A 70 3.20 -2.51 -0.34
N ASP A 71 3.70 -1.29 -0.11
CA ASP A 71 5.13 -0.96 -0.25
C ASP A 71 5.89 -1.48 0.95
N ILE A 72 6.42 -2.69 0.81
CA ILE A 72 7.11 -3.36 1.88
C ILE A 72 8.53 -2.81 2.03
N THR A 73 8.93 -2.57 3.26
CA THR A 73 10.25 -2.06 3.61
C THR A 73 10.87 -2.93 4.69
N LEU A 74 12.09 -3.39 4.44
CA LEU A 74 12.89 -4.18 5.37
C LEU A 74 14.14 -3.38 5.75
N PRO A 75 14.06 -2.58 6.83
CA PRO A 75 15.19 -1.80 7.30
C PRO A 75 16.26 -2.68 7.96
N SER A 76 17.51 -2.33 7.72
CA SER A 76 18.67 -2.84 8.45
C SER A 76 19.52 -1.66 8.96
N ARG A 77 20.70 -1.94 9.51
CA ARG A 77 21.58 -0.90 10.06
C ARG A 77 22.00 0.17 9.04
N TYR A 78 22.24 -0.22 7.78
CA TYR A 78 22.83 0.66 6.76
C TYR A 78 22.07 0.68 5.44
N LEU A 79 21.14 -0.24 5.23
CA LEU A 79 20.31 -0.30 4.02
C LEU A 79 18.86 -0.54 4.40
N VAL A 80 17.95 -0.02 3.57
CA VAL A 80 16.53 -0.38 3.59
C VAL A 80 16.25 -1.10 2.29
N PHE A 81 15.85 -2.36 2.38
CA PHE A 81 15.46 -3.12 1.20
C PHE A 81 13.97 -2.89 0.92
N MET A 82 13.67 -2.43 -0.29
CA MET A 82 12.29 -2.22 -0.76
C MET A 82 12.09 -3.10 -2.01
N PRO A 83 11.53 -4.31 -1.87
CA PRO A 83 11.33 -5.19 -3.02
C PRO A 83 10.42 -4.53 -4.06
N GLY A 84 10.82 -4.60 -5.34
CA GLY A 84 10.05 -4.05 -6.45
C GLY A 84 10.23 -2.55 -6.67
N ALA A 85 10.83 -1.82 -5.73
CA ALA A 85 11.31 -0.48 -6.00
C ALA A 85 12.52 -0.58 -6.95
N SER A 86 12.52 0.23 -8.00
CA SER A 86 13.72 0.42 -8.81
C SER A 86 14.40 1.71 -8.36
N HIS A 87 15.74 1.66 -8.35
CA HIS A 87 16.64 2.58 -7.67
C HIS A 87 17.57 3.27 -8.67
#